data_AF-A0A8J6VB24-F1
#
_entry.id   AF-A0A8J6VB24-F1
#
_cell.length_a   1.000
_cell.length_b   1.000
_cell.length_c   1.000
_cell.angle_alpha   90.00
_cell.angle_beta   90.00
_cell.angle_gamma   90.00
#
_symmetry.space_group_name_H-M   'P 1'
#
loop_
_entity.id
_entity.type
_entity.pdbx_description
1 polymer ?
#
loop_
_entity_poly.entity_id
_entity_poly.type
_entity_poly.pdbx_seq_one_letter_code
_entity_poly.pdbx_strand_id
1 'polypeptide(L)'
;MKTLLKISALLLALPISVLANFSLRASADSTAGIILSTKCRGGYNINIWQNHTSGKLLYRATSPNGNLSLDGGTSQATEGVRVYRFRNGNYQYWVWDGTLDNPQSGTLEVYKNNRILMQRTCRKN
;
A
#
# COMPACT_ATOMS: atom_id res chain seq x y z
N MET A 1 64.89 36.71 26.33
CA MET A 1 63.62 37.46 26.19
C MET A 1 62.81 36.87 25.04
N LYS A 2 61.47 36.99 25.15
CA LYS A 2 60.41 36.63 24.20
C LYS A 2 59.74 35.27 24.42
N THR A 3 58.57 35.42 25.02
CA THR A 3 57.57 34.51 25.53
C THR A 3 56.48 34.23 24.50
N LEU A 4 55.84 33.06 24.67
CA LEU A 4 54.42 32.75 24.47
C LEU A 4 53.76 33.02 23.11
N LEU A 5 53.25 31.94 22.51
CA LEU A 5 51.85 31.87 22.11
C LEU A 5 51.37 30.41 22.12
N LYS A 6 50.68 30.02 23.21
CA LYS A 6 49.85 28.82 23.23
C LYS A 6 48.51 29.18 22.60
N ILE A 7 48.23 28.63 21.42
CA ILE A 7 46.94 28.79 20.75
C ILE A 7 46.03 27.66 21.21
N SER A 8 45.01 28.03 21.98
CA SER A 8 43.96 27.17 22.51
C SER A 8 43.03 26.73 21.38
N ALA A 9 43.11 25.47 20.98
CA ALA A 9 42.13 24.87 20.06
C ALA A 9 40.93 24.33 20.85
N LEU A 10 39.92 25.17 21.12
CA LEU A 10 38.59 24.69 21.48
C LEU A 10 37.83 24.36 20.18
N LEU A 11 37.83 23.09 19.78
CA LEU A 11 36.95 22.58 18.75
C LEU A 11 35.60 22.24 19.39
N LEU A 12 34.61 23.10 19.13
CA LEU A 12 33.20 22.90 19.43
C LEU A 12 32.69 21.65 18.68
N ALA A 13 32.46 20.56 19.41
CA ALA A 13 31.68 19.44 18.90
C ALA A 13 30.19 19.81 18.94
N LEU A 14 29.64 20.20 17.79
CA LEU A 14 28.20 20.27 17.58
C LEU A 14 27.69 18.86 17.24
N PRO A 15 26.85 18.22 18.06
CA PRO A 15 26.12 17.05 17.58
C PRO A 15 25.10 17.55 16.56
N ILE A 16 25.37 17.28 15.29
CA ILE A 16 24.36 17.42 14.24
C ILE A 16 23.34 16.33 14.54
N SER A 17 22.30 16.67 15.29
CA SER A 17 21.11 15.87 15.46
C SER A 17 20.46 15.74 14.08
N VAL A 18 20.94 14.80 13.28
CA VAL A 18 20.24 14.37 12.07
C VAL A 18 18.93 13.78 12.57
N LEU A 19 17.87 14.58 12.53
CA LEU A 19 16.49 14.12 12.55
C LEU A 19 16.32 13.28 11.28
N ALA A 20 16.80 12.04 11.34
CA ALA A 20 16.39 11.02 10.42
C ALA A 20 14.88 10.88 10.64
N ASN A 21 14.11 11.50 9.75
CA ASN A 21 12.71 11.19 9.58
C ASN A 21 12.65 9.73 9.14
N PHE A 22 12.73 8.82 10.11
CA PHE A 22 12.28 7.46 9.95
C PHE A 22 10.82 7.58 9.55
N SER A 23 10.57 7.41 8.25
CA SER A 23 9.23 7.17 7.75
C SER A 23 8.77 5.90 8.44
N LEU A 24 8.02 6.09 9.53
CA LEU A 24 7.45 5.02 10.32
C LEU A 24 6.76 4.07 9.34
N ARG A 25 7.11 2.77 9.44
CA ARG A 25 6.29 1.69 8.86
C ARG A 25 4.85 2.02 9.21
N ALA A 26 4.00 2.14 8.20
CA ALA A 26 2.57 2.36 8.37
C ALA A 26 2.10 1.46 9.53
N SER A 27 1.74 2.08 10.65
CA SER A 27 1.27 1.35 11.81
C SER A 27 0.12 0.45 11.35
N ALA A 28 0.04 -0.75 11.92
CA ALA A 28 -1.18 -1.52 11.86
C ALA A 28 -2.26 -0.62 12.47
N ASP A 29 -3.02 0.03 11.61
CA ASP A 29 -4.10 0.92 11.96
C ASP A 29 -5.18 0.02 12.58
N SER A 30 -5.25 0.00 13.91
CA SER A 30 -6.15 -0.85 14.70
C SER A 30 -7.63 -0.59 14.40
N THR A 31 -7.93 0.40 13.56
CA THR A 31 -9.27 0.73 13.11
C THR A 31 -9.74 -0.10 11.92
N ALA A 32 -8.87 -0.89 11.28
CA ALA A 32 -9.24 -1.73 10.13
C ALA A 32 -8.56 -3.11 10.16
N GLY A 33 -9.32 -4.12 9.73
CA GLY A 33 -8.84 -5.50 9.57
C GLY A 33 -8.60 -5.84 8.10
N ILE A 34 -7.55 -6.58 7.80
CA ILE A 34 -7.32 -7.11 6.46
C ILE A 34 -8.33 -8.23 6.17
N ILE A 35 -9.04 -8.13 5.06
CA ILE A 35 -10.03 -9.14 4.64
C ILE A 35 -9.60 -9.88 3.38
N LEU A 36 -8.65 -9.32 2.62
CA LEU A 36 -8.00 -10.00 1.50
C LEU A 36 -6.55 -9.54 1.42
N SER A 37 -5.64 -10.50 1.29
CA SER A 37 -4.25 -10.26 0.91
C SER A 37 -3.89 -11.13 -0.28
N THR A 38 -3.41 -10.53 -1.36
CA THR A 38 -3.06 -11.27 -2.57
C THR A 38 -1.81 -10.72 -3.25
N LYS A 39 -1.04 -11.63 -3.84
CA LYS A 39 0.09 -11.34 -4.71
C LYS A 39 -0.33 -11.53 -6.16
N CYS A 40 -0.15 -10.52 -6.97
CA CYS A 40 -0.41 -10.56 -8.40
C CYS A 40 0.89 -10.53 -9.20
N ARG A 41 0.84 -11.11 -10.40
CA ARG A 41 1.97 -11.10 -11.35
C ARG A 41 2.48 -9.68 -11.58
N GLY A 42 3.78 -9.53 -11.75
CA GLY A 42 4.44 -8.23 -11.93
C GLY A 42 4.79 -7.52 -10.61
N GLY A 43 4.78 -8.25 -9.48
CA GLY A 43 5.22 -7.71 -8.19
C GLY A 43 4.19 -6.85 -7.47
N TYR A 44 2.92 -6.94 -7.85
CA TYR A 44 1.83 -6.20 -7.20
C TYR A 44 1.36 -6.96 -5.97
N ASN A 45 1.39 -6.33 -4.80
CA ASN A 45 0.79 -6.87 -3.58
C ASN A 45 -0.44 -6.02 -3.24
N ILE A 46 -1.60 -6.66 -3.17
CA ILE A 46 -2.88 -6.00 -2.96
C ILE A 46 -3.46 -6.47 -1.63
N ASN A 47 -3.80 -5.50 -0.78
CA ASN A 47 -4.50 -5.74 0.47
C ASN A 47 -5.82 -4.97 0.48
N ILE A 48 -6.92 -5.66 0.75
CA ILE A 48 -8.22 -5.05 1.01
C ILE A 48 -8.45 -5.10 2.52
N TRP A 49 -8.75 -3.94 3.07
CA TRP A 49 -9.06 -3.77 4.49
C TRP A 49 -10.50 -3.32 4.64
N GLN A 50 -11.08 -3.66 5.79
CA GLN A 50 -12.38 -3.18 6.20
C GLN A 50 -12.24 -2.46 7.54
N ASN A 51 -12.65 -1.20 7.57
CA ASN A 51 -12.71 -0.45 8.81
C ASN A 51 -13.77 -1.06 9.75
N HIS A 52 -13.42 -1.30 11.01
CA HIS A 52 -14.27 -2.03 11.96
C HIS A 52 -15.54 -1.26 12.33
N THR A 53 -15.47 0.07 12.40
CA THR A 53 -16.60 0.91 12.83
C THR A 53 -17.54 1.26 11.67
N SER A 54 -16.97 1.70 10.55
CA SER A 54 -17.75 2.18 9.40
C SER A 54 -18.05 1.11 8.37
N GLY A 55 -17.37 -0.04 8.42
CA GLY A 55 -17.42 -1.06 7.37
C GLY A 55 -16.79 -0.62 6.05
N LYS A 56 -16.22 0.61 5.99
CA LYS A 56 -15.64 1.19 4.78
C LYS A 56 -14.48 0.34 4.29
N LEU A 57 -14.48 0.03 3.00
CA LEU A 57 -13.40 -0.73 2.37
C LEU A 57 -12.24 0.20 1.99
N LEU A 58 -11.03 -0.26 2.26
CA LEU A 58 -9.79 0.39 1.92
C LEU A 58 -8.97 -0.53 1.02
N TYR A 59 -8.35 0.03 0.00
CA TYR A 59 -7.44 -0.65 -0.91
C TYR A 59 -6.04 -0.14 -0.66
N ARG A 60 -5.09 -1.05 -0.46
CA ARG A 60 -3.66 -0.73 -0.36
C ARG A 60 -2.89 -1.62 -1.32
N ALA A 61 -2.18 -1.00 -2.26
CA ALA A 61 -1.33 -1.68 -3.22
C ALA A 61 0.12 -1.23 -3.10
N THR A 62 1.04 -2.18 -3.20
CA THR A 62 2.46 -1.92 -3.45
C THR A 62 2.87 -2.56 -4.75
N SER A 63 3.72 -1.88 -5.51
CA SER A 63 4.21 -2.37 -6.81
C SER A 63 5.59 -1.76 -7.11
N PRO A 64 6.32 -2.30 -8.11
CA PRO A 64 7.55 -1.67 -8.59
C PRO A 64 7.36 -0.21 -9.07
N ASN A 65 6.13 0.16 -9.45
CA ASN A 65 5.79 1.50 -9.96
C ASN A 65 5.31 2.45 -8.86
N GLY A 66 5.37 2.03 -7.60
CA GLY A 66 4.92 2.82 -6.45
C GLY A 66 3.72 2.21 -5.72
N ASN A 67 3.29 2.94 -4.68
CA ASN A 67 2.22 2.53 -3.78
C ASN A 67 0.95 3.33 -4.04
N LEU A 68 -0.20 2.70 -3.82
CA LEU A 68 -1.51 3.33 -3.96
C LEU A 68 -2.39 2.97 -2.76
N SER A 69 -3.03 3.98 -2.16
CA SER A 69 -4.04 3.79 -1.11
C SER A 69 -5.32 4.48 -1.54
N LEU A 70 -6.43 3.74 -1.54
CA LEU A 70 -7.77 4.24 -1.86
C LEU A 70 -8.74 3.86 -0.75
N ASP A 71 -9.81 4.63 -0.64
CA ASP A 71 -10.90 4.34 0.27
C ASP A 71 -12.24 4.31 -0.46
N GLY A 72 -13.29 3.88 0.22
CA GLY A 72 -14.66 3.99 -0.28
C GLY A 72 -15.00 2.95 -1.35
N GLY A 73 -14.32 1.80 -1.31
CA GLY A 73 -14.63 0.70 -2.22
C GLY A 73 -15.97 0.04 -1.95
N THR A 74 -16.44 -0.74 -2.92
CA THR A 74 -17.61 -1.60 -2.80
C THR A 74 -17.21 -3.07 -2.91
N SER A 75 -18.02 -3.96 -2.36
CA SER A 75 -17.87 -5.41 -2.49
C SER A 75 -19.16 -6.01 -3.05
N GLN A 76 -19.03 -6.92 -4.00
CA GLN A 76 -20.15 -7.66 -4.58
C GLN A 76 -19.77 -9.14 -4.69
N ALA A 77 -20.66 -10.03 -4.22
CA ALA A 77 -20.55 -11.45 -4.50
C ALA A 77 -21.22 -11.76 -5.85
N THR A 78 -20.60 -12.60 -6.66
CA THR A 78 -21.14 -13.06 -7.96
C THR A 78 -20.64 -14.47 -8.21
N GLU A 79 -21.54 -15.39 -8.57
CA GLU A 79 -21.20 -16.76 -9.00
C GLU A 79 -20.14 -17.44 -8.11
N GLY A 80 -20.24 -17.32 -6.78
CA GLY A 80 -19.28 -17.95 -5.85
C GLY A 80 -17.93 -17.25 -5.69
N VAL A 81 -17.67 -16.14 -6.39
CA VAL A 81 -16.52 -15.26 -6.18
C VAL A 81 -16.94 -13.91 -5.61
N ARG A 82 -15.98 -13.14 -5.11
CA ARG A 82 -16.21 -11.77 -4.64
C ARG A 82 -15.36 -10.79 -5.43
N VAL A 83 -15.93 -9.65 -5.79
CA VAL A 83 -15.20 -8.55 -6.44
C VAL A 83 -15.22 -7.33 -5.53
N TYR A 84 -14.05 -6.73 -5.34
CA TYR A 84 -13.89 -5.45 -4.67
C TYR A 84 -13.57 -4.37 -5.70
N ARG A 85 -14.30 -3.26 -5.68
CA ARG A 85 -14.14 -2.18 -6.67
C ARG A 85 -13.80 -0.86 -5.99
N PHE A 86 -12.77 -0.19 -6.48
CA PHE A 86 -12.32 1.12 -6.01
C PHE A 86 -12.18 2.09 -7.18
N ARG A 87 -12.30 3.39 -6.92
CA ARG A 87 -12.18 4.45 -7.92
C ARG A 87 -11.13 5.47 -7.53
N ASN A 88 -10.44 6.00 -8.53
CA ASN A 88 -9.56 7.16 -8.39
C ASN A 88 -9.66 8.00 -9.65
N GLY A 89 -10.45 9.08 -9.61
CA GLY A 89 -10.80 9.85 -10.80
C GLY A 89 -11.42 8.97 -11.88
N ASN A 90 -10.80 8.93 -13.06
CA ASN A 90 -11.25 8.11 -14.18
C ASN A 90 -10.69 6.67 -14.20
N TYR A 91 -9.96 6.27 -13.15
CA TYR A 91 -9.48 4.92 -12.97
C TYR A 91 -10.43 4.09 -12.09
N GLN A 92 -10.53 2.80 -12.41
CA GLN A 92 -11.21 1.82 -11.56
C GLN A 92 -10.29 0.64 -11.30
N TYR A 93 -10.28 0.15 -10.05
CA TYR A 93 -9.45 -0.97 -9.60
C TYR A 93 -10.39 -2.06 -9.12
N TRP A 94 -10.38 -3.19 -9.82
CA TRP A 94 -11.24 -4.32 -9.54
C TRP A 94 -10.36 -5.48 -9.07
N VAL A 95 -10.64 -5.99 -7.88
CA VAL A 95 -9.90 -7.09 -7.27
C VAL A 95 -10.87 -8.26 -7.13
N TRP A 96 -10.66 -9.26 -7.97
CA TRP A 96 -11.41 -10.52 -7.97
C TRP A 96 -10.77 -11.49 -6.98
N ASP A 97 -11.56 -11.88 -5.99
CA ASP A 97 -11.24 -12.76 -4.89
C ASP A 97 -11.83 -14.15 -5.17
N GLY A 98 -11.00 -15.03 -5.73
CA GLY A 98 -11.41 -16.33 -6.25
C GLY A 98 -11.59 -16.36 -7.76
N THR A 99 -11.58 -17.58 -8.30
CA THR A 99 -12.24 -17.95 -9.55
C THR A 99 -13.25 -19.07 -9.24
N LEU A 100 -14.12 -19.40 -10.19
CA LEU A 100 -15.08 -20.50 -10.07
C LEU A 100 -14.39 -21.82 -9.69
N ASP A 101 -13.25 -22.09 -10.31
CA ASP A 101 -12.53 -23.35 -10.14
C ASP A 101 -11.56 -23.32 -8.95
N ASN A 102 -11.12 -22.14 -8.51
CA ASN A 102 -10.07 -22.02 -7.50
C ASN A 102 -10.23 -20.77 -6.61
N PRO A 103 -10.72 -20.93 -5.36
CA PRO A 103 -10.91 -19.82 -4.41
C PRO A 103 -9.60 -19.20 -3.89
N GLN A 104 -8.45 -19.82 -4.16
CA GLN A 104 -7.12 -19.29 -3.82
C GLN A 104 -6.51 -18.42 -4.94
N SER A 105 -7.11 -18.43 -6.12
CA SER A 105 -6.73 -17.59 -7.25
C SER A 105 -7.55 -16.30 -7.29
N GLY A 106 -7.18 -15.38 -8.17
CA GLY A 106 -7.91 -14.13 -8.35
C GLY A 106 -7.33 -13.31 -9.49
N THR A 107 -7.85 -12.11 -9.68
CA THR A 107 -7.39 -11.20 -10.74
C THR A 107 -7.45 -9.76 -10.26
N LEU A 108 -6.41 -8.99 -10.56
CA LEU A 108 -6.40 -7.53 -10.47
C LEU A 108 -6.65 -6.98 -11.87
N GLU A 109 -7.69 -6.17 -11.99
CA GLU A 109 -8.00 -5.41 -13.19
C GLU A 109 -7.96 -3.92 -12.90
N VAL A 110 -7.35 -3.17 -13.80
CA VAL A 110 -7.33 -1.71 -13.74
C VAL A 110 -7.91 -1.18 -15.04
N TYR A 111 -8.91 -0.32 -14.90
CA TYR A 111 -9.59 0.35 -16.01
C TYR A 111 -9.26 1.83 -16.00
N LYS A 112 -9.23 2.45 -17.18
CA LYS A 112 -9.20 3.91 -17.38
C LYS A 112 -10.26 4.29 -18.39
N ASN A 113 -11.16 5.21 -18.06
CA ASN A 113 -12.29 5.57 -18.92
C ASN A 113 -13.08 4.33 -19.41
N ASN A 114 -13.33 3.38 -18.49
CA ASN A 114 -14.02 2.10 -18.75
C ASN A 114 -13.34 1.15 -19.75
N ARG A 115 -12.07 1.41 -20.12
CA ARG A 115 -11.26 0.49 -20.94
C ARG A 115 -10.24 -0.19 -20.05
N ILE A 116 -10.05 -1.49 -20.26
CA ILE A 116 -9.06 -2.26 -19.51
C ILE A 116 -7.65 -1.76 -19.87
N LEU A 117 -6.90 -1.35 -18.85
CA LEU A 117 -5.52 -0.90 -18.95
C LEU A 117 -4.55 -2.00 -18.52
N MET A 118 -4.94 -2.78 -17.51
CA MET A 118 -4.12 -3.86 -16.97
C MET A 118 -5.00 -4.98 -16.44
N GLN A 119 -4.56 -6.21 -16.66
CA GLN A 119 -5.07 -7.41 -16.00
C GLN A 119 -3.90 -8.25 -15.50
N ARG A 120 -3.94 -8.69 -14.23
CA ARG A 120 -2.92 -9.54 -13.62
C ARG A 120 -3.58 -10.66 -12.84
N THR A 121 -3.15 -11.89 -13.08
CA THR A 121 -3.52 -13.02 -12.23
C THR A 121 -2.92 -12.87 -10.84
N CYS A 122 -3.69 -13.20 -9.83
CA CYS A 122 -3.33 -13.12 -8.43
C CYS A 122 -3.50 -14.46 -7.70
N ARG A 123 -2.81 -14.59 -6.57
CA ARG A 123 -2.93 -15.72 -5.64
C ARG A 123 -3.00 -15.18 -4.22
N LYS A 124 -3.91 -15.71 -3.40
CA LYS A 124 -3.97 -15.35 -1.98
C LYS A 124 -2.67 -15.68 -1.27
N ASN A 125 -2.32 -14.83 -0.31
CA ASN A 125 -1.22 -15.09 0.62
C ASN A 125 -1.66 -16.08 1.71
#